data_AF-A0A936XIP1-F1
#
_entry.id   AF-A0A936XIP1-F1
#
_cell.length_a   1.000
_cell.length_b   1.000
_cell.length_c   1.000
_cell.angle_alpha   90.00
_cell.angle_beta   90.00
_cell.angle_gamma   90.00
#
_symmetry.space_group_name_H-M   'P 1'
#
loop_
_entity.id
_entity.type
_entity.pdbx_description
1 polymer ?
#
loop_
_entity_poly.entity_id
_entity_poly.type
_entity_poly.pdbx_seq_one_letter_code
_entity_poly.pdbx_strand_id
1 'polypeptide(L)'
;MSLSASILLLPQWLAISLLVVISVSFSIIGFLVVHRFVPTKVRQIHNDVAGFVYGSLGVTYGVLLGFVVIVVWGQLNDAKVNAAHESSIALVLYNNIMAYPDKTASITMKRGFLRYIRQVVEAQDPTTVEPSTRMPAAPMDQLLALVDGIVPSSGHEQILFTQILQNMNELATYYHLREQASREELPDVIWIGIVVGAIITIGFTFLFGTENFWAHIIMTSLLATMIAVVIYVVIEMDHPTMGAVTIGIPDSYSQILVRTKAEP
;
A
#
# COMPACT_ATOMS: atom_id res chain seq x y z
N MET A 1 5.51 7.85 11.65
CA MET A 1 4.58 7.89 10.51
C MET A 1 5.17 8.87 9.50
N SER A 2 5.38 8.42 8.28
CA SER A 2 5.85 9.26 7.17
C SER A 2 4.79 10.31 6.79
N LEU A 3 5.21 11.40 6.14
CA LEU A 3 4.29 12.44 5.67
C LEU A 3 3.27 11.90 4.66
N SER A 4 3.67 10.91 3.84
CA SER A 4 2.81 10.16 2.92
C SER A 4 1.69 9.42 3.65
N ALA A 5 2.00 8.69 4.72
CA ALA A 5 1.00 7.98 5.52
C ALA A 5 -0.04 8.92 6.15
N SER A 6 0.36 10.14 6.54
CA SER A 6 -0.55 11.13 7.13
C SER A 6 -1.56 11.68 6.12
N ILE A 7 -1.18 11.76 4.83
CA ILE A 7 -2.06 12.23 3.75
C ILE A 7 -3.21 11.23 3.51
N LEU A 8 -2.96 9.94 3.69
CA LEU A 8 -3.94 8.86 3.47
C LEU A 8 -4.97 8.72 4.59
N LEU A 9 -4.79 9.40 5.73
CA LEU A 9 -5.80 9.49 6.78
C LEU A 9 -6.97 10.42 6.37
N LEU A 10 -6.75 11.28 5.40
CA LEU A 10 -7.78 12.16 4.86
C LEU A 10 -8.64 11.39 3.84
N PRO A 11 -9.92 11.76 3.65
CA PRO A 11 -10.71 11.25 2.54
C PRO A 11 -9.97 11.43 1.21
N GLN A 12 -9.98 10.42 0.33
CA GLN A 12 -9.25 10.40 -0.94
C GLN A 12 -9.43 11.70 -1.76
N TRP A 13 -10.67 12.19 -1.87
CA TRP A 13 -10.98 13.41 -2.60
C TRP A 13 -10.35 14.66 -1.97
N LEU A 14 -10.18 14.69 -0.65
CA LEU A 14 -9.56 15.79 0.08
C LEU A 14 -8.04 15.73 -0.06
N ALA A 15 -7.45 14.55 0.07
CA ALA A 15 -6.02 14.33 -0.09
C ALA A 15 -5.52 14.75 -1.48
N ILE A 16 -6.19 14.27 -2.55
CA ILE A 16 -5.83 14.64 -3.93
C ILE A 16 -6.05 16.14 -4.18
N SER A 17 -7.14 16.71 -3.67
CA SER A 17 -7.43 18.13 -3.83
C SER A 17 -6.40 19.01 -3.12
N LEU A 18 -5.97 18.63 -1.92
CA LEU A 18 -4.94 19.33 -1.17
C LEU A 18 -3.61 19.33 -1.93
N LEU A 19 -3.19 18.15 -2.44
CA LEU A 19 -1.94 18.01 -3.19
C LEU A 19 -1.96 18.84 -4.47
N VAL A 20 -3.07 18.79 -5.23
CA VAL A 20 -3.29 19.63 -6.42
C VAL A 20 -3.25 21.11 -6.07
N VAL A 21 -3.96 21.54 -5.02
CA VAL A 21 -3.99 22.95 -4.60
C VAL A 21 -2.59 23.43 -4.21
N ILE A 22 -1.82 22.63 -3.47
CA ILE A 22 -0.44 22.96 -3.08
C ILE A 22 0.45 23.09 -4.32
N SER A 23 0.44 22.12 -5.22
CA SER A 23 1.27 22.12 -6.44
C SER A 23 0.90 23.26 -7.39
N VAL A 24 -0.40 23.53 -7.58
CA VAL A 24 -0.89 24.65 -8.41
C VAL A 24 -0.55 25.99 -7.76
N SER A 25 -0.73 26.13 -6.44
CA SER A 25 -0.36 27.35 -5.73
C SER A 25 1.15 27.62 -5.83
N PHE A 26 1.97 26.59 -5.67
CA PHE A 26 3.42 26.67 -5.88
C PHE A 26 3.76 27.12 -7.31
N SER A 27 3.09 26.55 -8.32
CA SER A 27 3.25 26.92 -9.73
C SER A 27 2.89 28.39 -9.99
N ILE A 28 1.73 28.84 -9.51
CA ILE A 28 1.25 30.21 -9.71
C ILE A 28 2.13 31.21 -8.95
N ILE A 29 2.40 30.97 -7.67
CA ILE A 29 3.22 31.88 -6.84
C ILE A 29 4.64 31.98 -7.41
N GLY A 30 5.25 30.84 -7.75
CA GLY A 30 6.58 30.80 -8.35
C GLY A 30 6.64 31.57 -9.67
N PHE A 31 5.66 31.36 -10.55
CA PHE A 31 5.54 32.13 -11.79
C PHE A 31 5.37 33.63 -11.53
N LEU A 32 4.51 34.04 -10.59
CA LEU A 32 4.28 35.45 -10.26
C LEU A 32 5.56 36.13 -9.75
N VAL A 33 6.32 35.43 -8.89
CA VAL A 33 7.61 35.91 -8.38
C VAL A 33 8.58 36.13 -9.53
N VAL A 34 8.80 35.11 -10.38
CA VAL A 34 9.73 35.24 -11.51
C VAL A 34 9.26 36.31 -12.50
N HIS A 35 7.95 36.39 -12.77
CA HIS A 35 7.37 37.40 -13.64
C HIS A 35 7.59 38.83 -13.10
N ARG A 36 7.56 39.00 -11.77
CA ARG A 36 7.82 40.28 -11.11
C ARG A 36 9.28 40.72 -11.21
N PHE A 37 10.24 39.79 -11.15
CA PHE A 37 11.67 40.09 -11.13
C PHE A 37 12.35 40.03 -12.51
N VAL A 38 11.82 39.23 -13.45
CA VAL A 38 12.43 38.99 -14.77
C VAL A 38 11.46 39.38 -15.89
N PRO A 39 11.78 40.43 -16.68
CA PRO A 39 10.92 40.87 -17.78
C PRO A 39 10.67 39.76 -18.81
N THR A 40 9.45 39.68 -19.34
CA THR A 40 9.05 38.66 -20.34
C THR A 40 9.95 38.69 -21.58
N LYS A 41 10.38 39.87 -22.03
CA LYS A 41 11.24 40.03 -23.21
C LYS A 41 12.60 39.35 -23.07
N VAL A 42 13.17 39.31 -21.85
CA VAL A 42 14.46 38.65 -21.60
C VAL A 42 14.31 37.14 -21.69
N ARG A 43 13.22 36.59 -21.15
CA ARG A 43 12.91 35.16 -21.18
C ARG A 43 12.62 34.64 -22.59
N GLN A 44 11.88 35.42 -23.38
CA GLN A 44 11.52 35.09 -24.77
C GLN A 44 12.73 34.78 -25.65
N ILE A 45 13.86 35.48 -25.46
CA ILE A 45 15.09 35.30 -26.24
C ILE A 45 15.63 33.86 -26.13
N HIS A 46 15.38 33.20 -25.00
CA HIS A 46 15.90 31.86 -24.72
C HIS A 46 14.84 30.75 -24.83
N ASN A 47 13.61 31.06 -25.24
CA ASN A 47 12.51 30.09 -25.27
C ASN A 47 12.83 28.85 -26.13
N ASP A 48 13.52 28.99 -27.26
CA ASP A 48 13.84 27.86 -28.14
C ASP A 48 14.77 26.85 -27.45
N VAL A 49 15.83 27.35 -26.82
CA VAL A 49 16.79 26.53 -26.06
C VAL A 49 16.13 25.97 -24.79
N ALA A 50 15.38 26.81 -24.06
CA ALA A 50 14.63 26.40 -22.89
C ALA A 50 13.60 25.32 -23.22
N GLY A 51 12.93 25.42 -24.37
CA GLY A 51 11.98 24.43 -24.89
C GLY A 51 12.61 23.05 -25.05
N PHE A 52 13.77 22.99 -25.69
CA PHE A 52 14.50 21.73 -25.86
C PHE A 52 14.97 21.13 -24.53
N VAL A 53 15.57 21.95 -23.65
CA VAL A 53 16.03 21.50 -22.32
C VAL A 53 14.85 21.03 -21.46
N TYR A 54 13.74 21.78 -21.47
CA TYR A 54 12.52 21.42 -20.75
C TYR A 54 11.93 20.10 -21.25
N GLY A 55 11.90 19.89 -22.57
CA GLY A 55 11.48 18.62 -23.15
C GLY A 55 12.33 17.45 -22.66
N SER A 56 13.66 17.62 -22.66
CA SER A 56 14.58 16.59 -22.14
C SER A 56 14.37 16.34 -20.64
N LEU A 57 14.23 17.40 -19.82
CA LEU A 57 13.95 17.29 -18.39
C LEU A 57 12.62 16.58 -18.12
N GLY A 58 11.57 16.95 -18.86
CA GLY A 58 10.25 16.35 -18.75
C GLY A 58 10.25 14.86 -19.09
N VAL A 59 10.98 14.45 -20.12
CA VAL A 59 11.14 13.03 -20.47
C VAL A 59 11.90 12.29 -19.37
N THR A 60 13.05 12.81 -18.91
CA THR A 60 13.83 12.15 -17.85
C THR A 60 13.03 12.00 -16.55
N TYR A 61 12.32 13.04 -16.13
CA TYR A 61 11.48 13.00 -14.94
C TYR A 61 10.26 12.07 -15.12
N GLY A 62 9.62 12.12 -16.29
CA GLY A 62 8.52 11.23 -16.63
C GLY A 62 8.91 9.75 -16.59
N VAL A 63 10.12 9.42 -17.07
CA VAL A 63 10.68 8.07 -16.99
C VAL A 63 10.91 7.65 -15.53
N LEU A 64 11.48 8.53 -14.70
CA LEU A 64 11.65 8.28 -13.27
C LEU A 64 10.31 8.00 -12.59
N LEU A 65 9.31 8.87 -12.79
CA LEU A 65 7.96 8.67 -12.24
C LEU A 65 7.32 7.38 -12.72
N GLY A 66 7.47 7.06 -14.01
CA GLY A 66 6.97 5.80 -14.59
C GLY A 66 7.57 4.58 -13.91
N PHE A 67 8.88 4.56 -13.66
CA PHE A 67 9.52 3.47 -12.93
C PHE A 67 9.04 3.37 -11.48
N VAL A 68 8.92 4.50 -10.78
CA VAL A 68 8.39 4.51 -9.41
C VAL A 68 6.98 3.91 -9.39
N VAL A 69 6.09 4.34 -10.30
CA VAL A 69 4.72 3.81 -10.40
C VAL A 69 4.71 2.30 -10.65
N ILE A 70 5.59 1.78 -11.51
CA ILE A 70 5.70 0.33 -11.76
C ILE A 70 6.13 -0.42 -10.49
N VAL A 71 7.10 0.12 -9.75
CA VAL A 71 7.60 -0.50 -8.51
C VAL A 71 6.50 -0.58 -7.44
N VAL A 72 5.84 0.54 -7.14
CA VAL A 72 4.77 0.56 -6.13
C VAL A 72 3.55 -0.25 -6.56
N TRP A 73 3.23 -0.28 -7.86
CA TRP A 73 2.19 -1.17 -8.38
C TRP A 73 2.54 -2.65 -8.19
N GLY A 74 3.80 -3.02 -8.43
CA GLY A 74 4.30 -4.37 -8.17
C GLY A 74 4.18 -4.77 -6.71
N GLN A 75 4.64 -3.90 -5.80
CA GLN A 75 4.53 -4.11 -4.34
C GLN A 75 3.08 -4.29 -3.90
N LEU A 76 2.17 -3.41 -4.37
CA LEU A 76 0.74 -3.53 -4.09
C LEU A 76 0.16 -4.85 -4.62
N ASN A 77 0.57 -5.29 -5.81
CA ASN A 77 0.11 -6.54 -6.40
C ASN A 77 0.62 -7.76 -5.62
N ASP A 78 1.89 -7.78 -5.24
CA ASP A 78 2.49 -8.86 -4.45
C ASP A 78 1.81 -8.98 -3.09
N ALA A 79 1.55 -7.84 -2.43
CA ALA A 79 0.82 -7.81 -1.18
C ALA A 79 -0.61 -8.36 -1.34
N LYS A 80 -1.33 -8.02 -2.43
CA LYS A 80 -2.66 -8.58 -2.73
C LYS A 80 -2.62 -10.08 -2.96
N VAL A 81 -1.64 -10.57 -3.72
CA VAL A 81 -1.46 -12.00 -4.00
C VAL A 81 -1.17 -12.77 -2.70
N ASN A 82 -0.27 -12.25 -1.85
CA ASN A 82 0.04 -12.86 -0.56
C ASN A 82 -1.18 -12.92 0.38
N ALA A 83 -1.97 -11.85 0.45
CA ALA A 83 -3.22 -11.85 1.23
C ALA A 83 -4.26 -12.84 0.67
N ALA A 84 -4.34 -13.01 -0.65
CA ALA A 84 -5.20 -14.01 -1.27
C ALA A 84 -4.74 -15.44 -0.96
N HIS A 85 -3.42 -15.70 -0.94
CA HIS A 85 -2.87 -16.98 -0.50
C HIS A 85 -3.16 -17.26 0.97
N GLU A 86 -2.96 -16.28 1.87
CA GLU A 86 -3.33 -16.38 3.29
C GLU A 86 -4.81 -16.77 3.44
N SER A 87 -5.69 -16.10 2.68
CA SER A 87 -7.12 -16.39 2.64
C SER A 87 -7.42 -17.83 2.21
N SER A 88 -6.79 -18.27 1.12
CA SER A 88 -7.00 -19.61 0.56
C SER A 88 -6.52 -20.70 1.53
N ILE A 89 -5.30 -20.58 2.06
CA ILE A 89 -4.72 -21.56 2.98
C ILE A 89 -5.52 -21.65 4.28
N ALA A 90 -6.05 -20.54 4.78
CA ALA A 90 -6.90 -20.55 5.96
C ALA A 90 -8.18 -21.37 5.78
N LEU A 91 -8.81 -21.29 4.59
CA LEU A 91 -9.99 -22.09 4.28
C LEU A 91 -9.65 -23.57 4.14
N VAL A 92 -8.53 -23.90 3.47
CA VAL A 92 -8.05 -25.28 3.35
C VAL A 92 -7.71 -25.86 4.72
N LEU A 93 -7.04 -25.09 5.58
CA LEU A 93 -6.73 -25.48 6.96
C LEU A 93 -8.01 -25.75 7.77
N TYR A 94 -9.01 -24.87 7.70
CA TYR A 94 -10.31 -25.09 8.34
C TYR A 94 -10.94 -26.43 7.90
N ASN A 95 -10.99 -26.68 6.59
CA ASN A 95 -11.59 -27.90 6.04
C ASN A 95 -10.81 -29.15 6.47
N ASN A 96 -9.48 -29.11 6.46
CA ASN A 96 -8.63 -30.22 6.88
C ASN A 96 -8.78 -30.53 8.38
N ILE A 97 -8.88 -29.50 9.22
CA ILE A 97 -9.18 -29.66 10.66
C ILE A 97 -10.54 -30.33 10.85
N MET A 98 -11.58 -29.90 10.13
CA MET A 98 -12.93 -30.47 10.23
C MET A 98 -13.02 -31.91 9.70
N ALA A 99 -12.22 -32.23 8.70
CA ALA A 99 -12.12 -33.57 8.11
C ALA A 99 -11.27 -34.55 8.95
N TYR A 100 -10.57 -34.07 9.98
CA TYR A 100 -9.71 -34.92 10.81
C TYR A 100 -10.51 -36.04 11.50
N PRO A 101 -10.07 -37.31 11.43
CA PRO A 101 -10.82 -38.46 11.94
C PRO A 101 -11.11 -38.41 13.45
N ASP A 102 -10.09 -38.09 14.26
CA ASP A 102 -10.27 -37.91 15.70
C ASP A 102 -11.04 -36.61 15.98
N LYS A 103 -12.28 -36.77 16.47
CA LYS A 103 -13.17 -35.65 16.79
C LYS A 103 -12.65 -34.80 17.96
N THR A 104 -11.96 -35.40 18.92
CA THR A 104 -11.41 -34.66 20.06
C THR A 104 -10.27 -33.75 19.62
N ALA A 105 -9.35 -34.29 18.81
CA ALA A 105 -8.28 -33.52 18.18
C ALA A 105 -8.84 -32.44 17.24
N SER A 106 -9.81 -32.78 16.38
CA SER A 106 -10.47 -31.84 15.46
C SER A 106 -11.09 -30.64 16.19
N ILE A 107 -11.83 -30.87 17.28
CA ILE A 107 -12.44 -29.79 18.08
C ILE A 107 -11.36 -28.91 18.74
N THR A 108 -10.28 -29.52 19.23
CA THR A 108 -9.18 -28.81 19.88
C THR A 108 -8.46 -27.89 18.88
N MET A 109 -8.10 -28.43 17.71
CA MET A 109 -7.49 -27.68 16.61
C MET A 109 -8.42 -26.58 16.10
N LYS A 110 -9.72 -26.86 15.91
CA LYS A 110 -10.73 -25.88 15.49
C LYS A 110 -10.79 -24.72 16.47
N ARG A 111 -10.83 -25.00 17.78
CA ARG A 111 -10.88 -23.96 18.81
C ARG A 111 -9.63 -23.08 18.79
N GLY A 112 -8.45 -23.68 18.67
CA GLY A 112 -7.18 -22.94 18.52
C GLY A 112 -7.20 -22.04 17.28
N PHE A 113 -7.61 -22.59 16.15
CA PHE A 113 -7.63 -21.87 14.88
C PHE A 113 -8.64 -20.72 14.85
N LEU A 114 -9.84 -20.92 15.42
CA LEU A 114 -10.82 -19.84 15.56
C LEU A 114 -10.33 -18.73 16.50
N ARG A 115 -9.57 -19.07 17.55
CA ARG A 115 -8.95 -18.07 18.42
C ARG A 115 -7.90 -17.26 17.66
N TYR A 116 -7.05 -17.94 16.88
CA TYR A 116 -6.09 -17.30 15.98
C TYR A 116 -6.80 -16.29 15.04
N ILE A 117 -7.82 -16.74 14.30
CA ILE A 117 -8.55 -15.87 13.35
C ILE A 117 -9.16 -14.65 14.07
N ARG A 118 -9.79 -14.84 15.24
CA ARG A 118 -10.38 -13.73 16.00
C ARG A 118 -9.33 -12.71 16.42
N GLN A 119 -8.18 -13.17 16.93
CA GLN A 119 -7.09 -12.27 17.33
C GLN A 119 -6.56 -11.47 16.14
N VAL A 120 -6.41 -12.09 14.97
CA VAL A 120 -5.96 -11.37 13.77
C VAL A 120 -7.00 -10.35 13.30
N VAL A 121 -8.28 -10.68 13.37
CA VAL A 121 -9.38 -9.77 13.02
C VAL A 121 -9.49 -8.59 14.00
N GLU A 122 -9.45 -8.86 15.31
CA GLU A 122 -9.54 -7.84 16.37
C GLU A 122 -8.34 -6.89 16.36
N ALA A 123 -7.14 -7.39 16.04
CA ALA A 123 -5.94 -6.58 15.91
C ALA A 123 -6.00 -5.59 14.73
N GLN A 124 -6.87 -5.83 13.74
CA GLN A 124 -7.06 -4.93 12.60
C GLN A 124 -8.23 -3.96 12.78
N ASP A 125 -8.98 -4.03 13.89
CA ASP A 125 -10.05 -3.09 14.20
C ASP A 125 -9.48 -1.73 14.64
N PRO A 126 -9.76 -0.63 13.91
CA PRO A 126 -9.27 0.70 14.25
C PRO A 126 -9.82 1.26 15.58
N THR A 127 -10.83 0.62 16.18
CA THR A 127 -11.38 1.02 17.49
C THR A 127 -10.67 0.37 18.69
N THR A 128 -9.74 -0.56 18.44
CA THR A 128 -8.95 -1.21 19.50
C THR A 128 -7.94 -0.21 20.08
N VAL A 129 -8.15 0.15 21.36
CA VAL A 129 -7.50 1.28 22.08
C VAL A 129 -5.98 1.15 22.25
N GLU A 130 -5.43 -0.04 22.07
CA GLU A 130 -3.98 -0.24 21.96
C GLU A 130 -3.67 -0.77 20.55
N PRO A 131 -3.10 0.05 19.65
CA PRO A 131 -2.43 -0.49 18.48
C PRO A 131 -1.20 -1.21 19.03
N SER A 132 -1.39 -2.48 19.43
CA SER A 132 -0.35 -3.27 20.05
C SER A 132 0.84 -3.23 19.11
N THR A 133 1.90 -2.55 19.55
CA THR A 133 3.11 -2.26 18.77
C THR A 133 3.93 -3.53 18.47
N ARG A 134 3.32 -4.69 18.72
CA ARG A 134 3.71 -6.05 18.41
C ARG A 134 2.39 -6.83 18.32
N MET A 135 1.90 -7.16 17.12
CA MET A 135 1.18 -8.44 17.01
C MET A 135 2.25 -9.47 17.32
N PRO A 136 2.25 -10.11 18.50
CA PRO A 136 3.31 -11.04 18.79
C PRO A 136 3.15 -12.21 17.83
N ALA A 137 4.22 -12.93 17.52
CA ALA A 137 4.15 -14.27 16.92
C ALA A 137 3.23 -15.27 17.69
N ALA A 138 2.74 -14.85 18.87
CA ALA A 138 1.93 -15.59 19.83
C ALA A 138 0.66 -16.31 19.32
N PRO A 139 -0.12 -15.81 18.33
CA PRO A 139 -1.32 -16.52 17.89
C PRO A 139 -0.99 -17.87 17.21
N MET A 140 0.06 -17.91 16.40
CA MET A 140 0.48 -19.13 15.70
C MET A 140 1.23 -20.08 16.64
N ASP A 141 2.08 -19.56 17.53
CA ASP A 141 2.78 -20.36 18.54
C ASP A 141 1.79 -21.10 19.47
N GLN A 142 0.68 -20.45 19.84
CA GLN A 142 -0.40 -21.07 20.61
C GLN A 142 -1.12 -22.16 19.82
N LEU A 143 -1.32 -21.97 18.52
CA LEU A 143 -1.92 -22.98 17.65
C LEU A 143 -0.99 -24.19 17.51
N LEU A 144 0.31 -23.95 17.30
CA LEU A 144 1.34 -24.99 17.24
C LEU A 144 1.42 -25.78 18.55
N ALA A 145 1.41 -25.11 19.70
CA ALA A 145 1.43 -25.77 21.00
C ALA A 145 0.20 -26.67 21.25
N LEU A 146 -0.97 -26.31 20.71
CA LEU A 146 -2.18 -27.14 20.79
C LEU A 146 -2.11 -28.38 19.90
N VAL A 147 -1.32 -28.32 18.82
CA VAL A 147 -1.15 -29.40 17.84
C VAL A 147 -0.02 -30.35 18.25
N ASP A 148 0.99 -29.86 18.96
CA ASP A 148 2.16 -30.63 19.43
C ASP A 148 1.78 -31.83 20.34
N GLY A 149 0.66 -31.73 21.06
CA GLY A 149 0.15 -32.82 21.90
C GLY A 149 -0.61 -33.93 21.15
N ILE A 150 -0.81 -33.81 19.83
CA ILE A 150 -1.59 -34.76 19.04
C ILE A 150 -0.64 -35.78 18.40
N VAL A 151 -0.81 -37.05 18.77
CA VAL A 151 -0.05 -38.17 18.18
C VAL A 151 -0.99 -38.96 17.26
N PRO A 152 -0.79 -38.93 15.93
CA PRO A 152 -1.61 -39.69 14.99
C PRO A 152 -1.55 -41.19 15.27
N SER A 153 -2.71 -41.85 15.30
CA SER A 153 -2.85 -43.27 15.64
C SER A 153 -2.94 -44.19 14.41
N SER A 154 -3.13 -43.61 13.23
CA SER A 154 -3.24 -44.33 11.95
C SER A 154 -2.50 -43.63 10.81
N GLY A 155 -2.20 -44.37 9.74
CA GLY A 155 -1.58 -43.79 8.54
C GLY A 155 -2.43 -42.70 7.88
N HIS A 156 -3.77 -42.82 7.94
CA HIS A 156 -4.67 -41.78 7.43
C HIS A 156 -4.60 -40.50 8.28
N GLU A 157 -4.59 -40.63 9.60
CA GLU A 157 -4.41 -39.49 10.52
C GLU A 157 -3.04 -38.82 10.34
N GLN A 158 -1.98 -39.62 10.11
CA GLN A 158 -0.63 -39.09 9.89
C GLN A 158 -0.56 -38.19 8.64
N ILE A 159 -1.21 -38.60 7.54
CA ILE A 159 -1.24 -37.83 6.29
C ILE A 159 -1.96 -36.49 6.50
N LEU A 160 -3.15 -36.52 7.09
CA LEU A 160 -3.92 -35.29 7.35
C LEU A 160 -3.23 -34.38 8.35
N PHE A 161 -2.63 -34.94 9.39
CA PHE A 161 -1.86 -34.18 10.39
C PHE A 161 -0.66 -33.47 9.75
N THR A 162 0.07 -34.17 8.88
CA THR A 162 1.20 -33.59 8.12
C THR A 162 0.72 -32.43 7.23
N GLN A 163 -0.41 -32.60 6.53
CA GLN A 163 -0.99 -31.53 5.72
C GLN A 163 -1.44 -30.33 6.57
N ILE A 164 -2.00 -30.57 7.76
CA ILE A 164 -2.39 -29.50 8.70
C ILE A 164 -1.16 -28.69 9.13
N LEU A 165 -0.07 -29.36 9.51
CA LEU A 165 1.19 -28.69 9.88
C LEU A 165 1.77 -27.88 8.71
N GLN A 166 1.75 -28.42 7.50
CA GLN A 166 2.18 -27.70 6.29
C GLN A 166 1.33 -26.44 6.07
N ASN A 167 0.00 -26.56 6.09
CA ASN A 167 -0.91 -25.44 5.92
C ASN A 167 -0.72 -24.37 7.02
N MET A 168 -0.42 -24.78 8.26
CA MET A 168 -0.13 -23.83 9.34
C MET A 168 1.15 -23.04 9.08
N ASN A 169 2.21 -23.70 8.62
CA ASN A 169 3.47 -23.03 8.25
C ASN A 169 3.29 -22.09 7.06
N GLU A 170 2.54 -22.50 6.04
CA GLU A 170 2.20 -21.65 4.89
C GLU A 170 1.36 -20.45 5.33
N LEU A 171 0.36 -20.66 6.19
CA LEU A 171 -0.45 -19.58 6.73
C LEU A 171 0.39 -18.55 7.50
N ALA A 172 1.32 -19.03 8.34
CA ALA A 172 2.26 -18.16 9.05
C ALA A 172 3.15 -17.37 8.09
N THR A 173 3.64 -18.03 7.03
CA THR A 173 4.47 -17.41 6.00
C THR A 173 3.73 -16.26 5.30
N TYR A 174 2.50 -16.51 4.82
CA TYR A 174 1.72 -15.47 4.13
C TYR A 174 1.26 -14.36 5.06
N TYR A 175 0.95 -14.67 6.32
CA TYR A 175 0.70 -13.66 7.35
C TYR A 175 1.92 -12.73 7.53
N HIS A 176 3.13 -13.30 7.66
CA HIS A 176 4.35 -12.50 7.79
C HIS A 176 4.66 -11.68 6.55
N LEU A 177 4.44 -12.22 5.35
CA LEU A 177 4.59 -11.46 4.10
C LEU A 177 3.60 -10.29 4.02
N ARG A 178 2.35 -10.47 4.46
CA ARG A 178 1.36 -9.38 4.54
C ARG A 178 1.76 -8.34 5.60
N GLU A 179 2.26 -8.77 6.75
CA GLU A 179 2.77 -7.84 7.78
C GLU A 179 4.01 -7.07 7.31
N GLN A 180 4.92 -7.72 6.59
CA GLN A 180 6.09 -7.07 6.00
C GLN A 180 5.66 -6.02 4.98
N ALA A 181 4.70 -6.34 4.12
CA ALA A 181 4.16 -5.40 3.12
C ALA A 181 3.50 -4.15 3.74
N SER A 182 3.04 -4.20 5.00
CA SER A 182 2.53 -3.01 5.69
C SER A 182 3.62 -2.09 6.24
N ARG A 183 4.87 -2.56 6.25
CA ARG A 183 6.06 -1.83 6.74
C ARG A 183 7.01 -1.43 5.62
N GLU A 184 6.90 -2.04 4.45
CA GLU A 184 7.68 -1.69 3.28
C GLU A 184 7.12 -0.41 2.66
N GLU A 185 7.84 0.70 2.87
CA GLU A 185 7.62 1.97 2.20
C GLU A 185 8.80 2.24 1.24
N LEU A 186 8.57 3.07 0.21
CA LEU A 186 9.63 3.58 -0.64
C LEU A 186 10.72 4.27 0.21
N PRO A 187 12.02 3.97 -0.02
CA PRO A 187 13.10 4.67 0.66
C PRO A 187 13.04 6.18 0.49
N ASP A 188 13.38 6.94 1.55
CA ASP A 188 13.38 8.41 1.55
C ASP A 188 14.15 9.04 0.36
N VAL A 189 15.19 8.36 -0.12
CA VAL A 189 15.98 8.79 -1.29
C VAL A 189 15.12 8.89 -2.56
N ILE A 190 14.17 7.97 -2.76
CA ILE A 190 13.25 8.00 -3.91
C ILE A 190 12.30 9.19 -3.76
N TRP A 191 11.77 9.43 -2.57
CA TRP A 191 10.92 10.59 -2.27
C TRP A 191 11.62 11.92 -2.56
N ILE A 192 12.90 12.05 -2.18
CA ILE A 192 13.71 13.21 -2.53
C ILE A 192 13.75 13.40 -4.04
N GLY A 193 13.99 12.32 -4.81
CA GLY A 193 14.00 12.37 -6.27
C GLY A 193 12.66 12.82 -6.88
N ILE A 194 11.54 12.30 -6.36
CA ILE A 194 10.19 12.67 -6.81
C ILE A 194 9.92 14.16 -6.57
N VAL A 195 10.19 14.64 -5.34
CA VAL A 195 9.90 16.03 -4.93
C VAL A 195 10.84 17.02 -5.61
N VAL A 196 12.15 16.75 -5.63
CA VAL A 196 13.12 17.61 -6.30
C VAL A 196 12.85 17.65 -7.81
N GLY A 197 12.54 16.50 -8.42
CA GLY A 197 12.12 16.45 -9.82
C GLY A 197 10.89 17.29 -10.10
N ALA A 198 9.84 17.19 -9.26
CA ALA A 198 8.63 18.01 -9.40
C ALA A 198 8.95 19.51 -9.31
N ILE A 199 9.74 19.92 -8.31
CA ILE A 199 10.14 21.32 -8.10
C ILE A 199 10.94 21.84 -9.30
N ILE A 200 11.90 21.06 -9.81
CA ILE A 200 12.71 21.45 -10.97
C ILE A 200 11.84 21.55 -12.22
N THR A 201 11.00 20.54 -12.49
CA THR A 201 10.15 20.52 -13.68
C THR A 201 9.15 21.67 -13.67
N ILE A 202 8.45 21.91 -12.55
CA ILE A 202 7.51 23.04 -12.43
C ILE A 202 8.30 24.36 -12.45
N GLY A 203 9.39 24.47 -11.70
CA GLY A 203 10.20 25.68 -11.60
C GLY A 203 10.80 26.12 -12.94
N PHE A 204 11.20 25.16 -13.78
CA PHE A 204 11.74 25.45 -15.10
C PHE A 204 10.70 26.15 -15.99
N THR A 205 9.41 25.86 -15.82
CA THR A 205 8.36 26.52 -16.61
C THR A 205 8.34 28.03 -16.43
N PHE A 206 8.76 28.54 -15.27
CA PHE A 206 8.76 29.98 -14.96
C PHE A 206 9.78 30.77 -15.81
N LEU A 207 10.78 30.07 -16.36
CA LEU A 207 11.80 30.65 -17.23
C LEU A 207 11.26 30.97 -18.63
N PHE A 208 10.12 30.42 -19.04
CA PHE A 208 9.53 30.72 -20.35
C PHE A 208 8.88 32.10 -20.37
N GLY A 209 9.16 32.86 -21.42
CA GLY A 209 8.51 34.14 -21.68
C GLY A 209 7.34 33.97 -22.63
N THR A 210 6.11 34.10 -22.14
CA THR A 210 4.89 34.04 -22.96
C THR A 210 4.19 35.39 -22.97
N GLU A 211 3.72 35.83 -24.13
CA GLU A 211 3.01 37.13 -24.26
C GLU A 211 1.67 37.13 -23.50
N ASN A 212 0.95 36.00 -23.55
CA ASN A 212 -0.30 35.84 -22.83
C ASN A 212 -0.04 35.28 -21.42
N PHE A 213 -0.20 36.14 -20.42
CA PHE A 213 -0.04 35.82 -19.00
C PHE A 213 -0.98 34.69 -18.54
N TRP A 214 -2.25 34.73 -18.95
CA TRP A 214 -3.25 33.72 -18.56
C TRP A 214 -2.96 32.36 -19.17
N ALA A 215 -2.52 32.34 -20.43
CA ALA A 215 -2.12 31.09 -21.09
C ALA A 215 -0.99 30.40 -20.33
N HIS A 216 0.01 31.16 -19.85
CA HIS A 216 1.10 30.61 -19.04
C HIS A 216 0.59 29.95 -17.77
N ILE A 217 -0.22 30.68 -16.99
CA ILE A 217 -0.79 30.18 -15.74
C ILE A 217 -1.56 28.87 -15.99
N ILE A 218 -2.38 28.81 -17.03
CA ILE A 218 -3.16 27.61 -17.35
C ILE A 218 -2.22 26.44 -17.68
N MET A 219 -1.22 26.64 -18.55
CA MET A 219 -0.29 25.58 -18.93
C MET A 219 0.52 25.05 -17.74
N THR A 220 1.06 25.93 -16.91
CA THR A 220 1.86 25.53 -15.75
C THR A 220 1.02 24.93 -14.63
N SER A 221 -0.24 25.35 -14.49
CA SER A 221 -1.18 24.76 -13.53
C SER A 221 -1.63 23.36 -13.96
N LEU A 222 -1.88 23.16 -15.26
CA LEU A 222 -2.20 21.83 -15.81
C LEU A 222 -1.04 20.85 -15.62
N LEU A 223 0.19 21.28 -15.89
CA LEU A 223 1.38 20.48 -15.61
C LEU A 223 1.52 20.14 -14.12
N ALA A 224 1.39 21.14 -13.24
CA ALA A 224 1.50 20.94 -11.80
C ALA A 224 0.41 19.99 -11.28
N THR A 225 -0.80 20.08 -11.85
CA THR A 225 -1.92 19.16 -11.55
C THR A 225 -1.59 17.74 -12.00
N MET A 226 -1.05 17.56 -13.21
CA MET A 226 -0.66 16.24 -13.71
C MET A 226 0.41 15.60 -12.81
N ILE A 227 1.45 16.34 -12.45
CA ILE A 227 2.50 15.87 -11.53
C ILE A 227 1.90 15.53 -10.16
N ALA A 228 1.03 16.39 -9.62
CA ALA A 228 0.34 16.16 -8.36
C ALA A 228 -0.48 14.86 -8.36
N VAL A 229 -1.25 14.62 -9.43
CA VAL A 229 -2.04 13.39 -9.59
C VAL A 229 -1.14 12.16 -9.63
N VAL A 230 -0.02 12.20 -10.36
CA VAL A 230 0.92 11.06 -10.41
C VAL A 230 1.57 10.81 -9.06
N ILE A 231 2.00 11.87 -8.35
CA ILE A 231 2.54 11.73 -6.99
C ILE A 231 1.49 11.14 -6.05
N TYR A 232 0.23 11.57 -6.15
CA TYR A 232 -0.86 11.00 -5.36
C TYR A 232 -1.02 9.50 -5.63
N VAL A 233 -0.96 9.06 -6.89
CA VAL A 233 -0.99 7.63 -7.25
C VAL A 233 0.18 6.87 -6.60
N VAL A 234 1.38 7.45 -6.58
CA VAL A 234 2.52 6.85 -5.89
C VAL A 234 2.26 6.73 -4.38
N ILE A 235 1.77 7.79 -3.73
CA ILE A 235 1.41 7.76 -2.30
C ILE A 235 0.36 6.67 -2.01
N GLU A 236 -0.70 6.60 -2.82
CA GLU A 236 -1.78 5.62 -2.63
C GLU A 236 -1.28 4.17 -2.77
N MET A 237 -0.37 3.92 -3.73
CA MET A 237 0.14 2.57 -3.98
C MET A 237 1.28 2.15 -3.04
N ASP A 238 2.05 3.11 -2.51
CA ASP A 238 3.14 2.89 -1.55
C ASP A 238 2.63 2.41 -0.17
N HIS A 239 1.33 2.55 0.11
CA HIS A 239 0.72 2.17 1.38
C HIS A 239 -0.39 1.13 1.18
N PRO A 240 -0.06 -0.14 0.89
CA PRO A 240 -1.05 -1.17 0.51
C PRO A 240 -2.08 -1.51 1.59
N THR A 241 -1.82 -1.13 2.85
CA THR A 241 -2.73 -1.35 3.99
C THR A 241 -3.46 -0.09 4.45
N MET A 242 -3.23 1.07 3.82
CA MET A 242 -3.91 2.34 4.12
C MET A 242 -4.50 2.95 2.83
N GLY A 243 -5.46 3.86 2.96
CA GLY A 243 -6.09 4.53 1.80
C GLY A 243 -7.37 3.86 1.28
N ALA A 244 -7.68 4.09 0.01
CA ALA A 244 -8.88 3.56 -0.66
C ALA A 244 -8.62 2.20 -1.33
N VAL A 245 -7.38 1.92 -1.74
CA VAL A 245 -6.97 0.64 -2.35
C VAL A 245 -6.30 -0.25 -1.31
N THR A 246 -7.01 -0.58 -0.24
CA THR A 246 -6.46 -1.34 0.88
C THR A 246 -6.59 -2.84 0.69
N ILE A 247 -5.57 -3.56 1.16
CA ILE A 247 -5.67 -4.99 1.45
C ILE A 247 -6.35 -5.15 2.81
N GLY A 248 -7.62 -5.56 2.78
CA GLY A 248 -8.40 -5.83 3.98
C GLY A 248 -8.01 -7.14 4.69
N ILE A 249 -8.78 -7.46 5.72
CA ILE A 249 -8.78 -8.78 6.35
C ILE A 249 -9.05 -9.84 5.27
N PRO A 250 -8.31 -10.98 5.25
CA PRO A 250 -8.59 -12.07 4.32
C PRO A 250 -10.06 -12.49 4.35
N ASP A 251 -10.74 -12.47 3.20
CA ASP A 251 -12.19 -12.74 3.12
C ASP A 251 -12.59 -14.07 3.78
N SER A 252 -11.73 -15.08 3.70
CA SER A 252 -11.99 -16.39 4.30
C SER A 252 -12.10 -16.35 5.82
N TYR A 253 -11.46 -15.41 6.51
CA TYR A 253 -11.56 -15.28 7.97
C TYR A 253 -12.99 -14.95 8.39
N SER A 254 -13.61 -13.99 7.71
CA SER A 254 -15.01 -13.64 7.94
C SER A 254 -15.94 -14.82 7.60
N GLN A 255 -15.68 -15.52 6.49
CA GLN A 255 -16.46 -16.70 6.08
C GLN A 255 -16.37 -17.84 7.10
N ILE A 256 -15.19 -18.13 7.64
CA ILE A 256 -14.97 -19.17 8.66
C ILE A 256 -15.71 -18.81 9.96
N LEU A 257 -15.63 -17.54 10.38
CA LEU A 257 -16.34 -17.05 11.57
C LEU A 257 -17.87 -17.09 11.41
N VAL A 258 -18.39 -16.82 10.21
CA VAL A 258 -19.83 -16.94 9.91
C VAL A 258 -20.27 -18.40 9.89
N ARG A 259 -19.54 -19.29 9.21
CA ARG A 259 -19.85 -20.72 9.15
C ARG A 259 -19.91 -21.36 10.55
N THR A 260 -19.00 -20.97 11.43
CA THR A 260 -18.96 -21.51 12.80
C THR A 260 -20.03 -20.96 13.73
N LYS A 261 -20.64 -19.80 13.42
CA LYS A 261 -21.85 -19.32 14.11
C LYS A 261 -23.14 -20.00 13.63
N ALA A 262 -23.13 -20.58 12.42
CA ALA A 262 -24.28 -21.24 11.81
C ALA A 262 -24.36 -22.75 12.13
N GLU A 263 -23.29 -23.35 12.65
CA GLU A 263 -23.29 -24.71 13.18
C GLU A 263 -23.86 -24.69 14.63
N PRO A 264 -25.01 -25.34 14.89
CA PRO A 264 -25.63 -25.38 16.22
C PRO A 264 -24.86 -26.22 17.25
#